data_AF-A0A2R6S5Q3-F1
#
_entry.id   AF-A0A2R6S5Q3-F1
#
_cell.length_a   1.000
_cell.length_b   1.000
_cell.length_c   1.000
_cell.angle_alpha   90.00
_cell.angle_beta   90.00
_cell.angle_gamma   90.00
#
_symmetry.space_group_name_H-M   'P 1'
#
loop_
_entity.id
_entity.type
_entity.pdbx_description
1 polymer ?
#
loop_
_entity_poly.entity_id
_entity_poly.type
_entity_poly.pdbx_seq_one_letter_code
_entity_poly.pdbx_strand_id
1 'polypeptide(L)'
;MGIPLWTREKVAARILAGENLFILRDQVIRIPQSWLEAHPGGALAILHFVGRDATDEVSAFHSDDTQRRMKGYAVGAVEVGDYGWEPLLPPVMSGWVRKMGKDGKQRWYNEASTVHSSVNTERSPSSQILLVKADSFAAELEGPTLESLQCGPSPLSAKTQAQHSAAYKALHKRVTDAGLFKTRYITGYGPEVVRYTMFATIAAIAYSKGWLVTSAFFLGLFWHQLTFTVHDLGHLGVTHVWTIDRLIAIFLADFFGGLSVGWWVDVSILLLKFIIFC
;
A
#
# COMPACT_ATOMS: atom_id res chain seq x y z
N MET A 1 2.42 31.21 14.26
CA MET A 1 3.03 30.38 15.32
C MET A 1 4.05 29.48 14.67
N GLY A 2 5.29 29.46 15.14
CA GLY A 2 6.32 28.57 14.59
C GLY A 2 5.93 27.11 14.79
N ILE A 3 6.27 26.25 13.82
CA ILE A 3 6.06 24.81 13.94
C ILE A 3 7.01 24.30 15.03
N PRO A 4 6.53 23.54 16.04
CA PRO A 4 7.41 23.05 17.10
C PRO A 4 8.43 22.06 16.54
N LEU A 5 9.69 22.21 16.92
CA LEU A 5 10.77 21.30 16.57
C LEU A 5 10.78 20.09 17.50
N TRP A 6 10.91 18.89 16.95
CA TRP A 6 10.87 17.61 17.65
C TRP A 6 12.18 16.86 17.44
N THR A 7 12.75 16.36 18.54
CA THR A 7 13.92 15.46 18.49
C THR A 7 13.49 14.03 18.19
N ARG A 8 14.46 13.18 17.83
CA ARG A 8 14.23 11.75 17.59
C ARG A 8 13.69 11.02 18.81
N GLU A 9 14.20 11.34 19.99
CA GLU A 9 13.79 10.76 21.28
C GLU A 9 12.34 11.14 21.59
N LYS A 10 11.94 12.37 21.28
CA LYS A 10 10.55 12.82 21.45
C LYS A 10 9.61 12.04 20.55
N VAL A 11 9.97 11.83 19.27
CA VAL A 11 9.18 11.01 18.34
C VAL A 11 9.07 9.58 18.88
N ALA A 12 10.18 8.98 19.31
CA ALA A 12 10.19 7.64 19.89
C ALA A 12 9.28 7.53 21.12
N ALA A 13 9.40 8.46 22.08
CA ALA A 13 8.56 8.47 23.29
C ALA A 13 7.05 8.55 22.98
N ARG A 14 6.67 9.31 21.94
CA ARG A 14 5.27 9.43 21.50
C ARG A 14 4.78 8.16 20.80
N ILE A 15 5.64 7.48 20.04
CA ILE A 15 5.34 6.16 19.47
C ILE A 15 5.11 5.15 20.60
N LEU A 16 5.98 5.11 21.61
CA LEU A 16 5.83 4.22 22.77
C LEU A 16 4.53 4.50 23.54
N ALA A 17 4.13 5.76 23.65
CA ALA A 17 2.83 6.16 24.20
C ALA A 17 1.62 5.71 23.36
N GLY A 18 1.84 5.26 22.12
CA GLY A 18 0.81 4.69 21.24
C GLY A 18 0.44 5.53 20.04
N GLU A 19 1.17 6.61 19.75
CA GLU A 19 0.86 7.44 18.59
C GLU A 19 1.44 6.84 17.30
N ASN A 20 0.65 6.87 16.23
CA ASN A 20 1.11 6.51 14.90
C ASN A 20 1.74 7.74 14.25
N LEU A 21 3.07 7.81 14.25
CA LEU A 21 3.85 8.94 13.74
C LEU A 21 4.77 8.49 12.63
N PHE A 22 4.83 9.23 11.53
CA PHE A 22 5.86 9.08 10.50
C PHE A 22 6.32 10.45 10.02
N ILE A 23 7.45 10.50 9.32
CA ILE A 23 8.02 11.75 8.80
C ILE A 23 7.62 11.92 7.33
N LEU A 24 7.22 13.14 6.98
CA LEU A 24 6.89 13.54 5.62
C LEU A 24 7.50 14.92 5.36
N ARG A 25 8.52 14.99 4.50
CA ARG A 25 9.23 16.24 4.16
C ARG A 25 9.63 17.03 5.41
N ASP A 26 10.35 16.36 6.32
CA ASP A 26 10.84 16.90 7.59
C ASP A 26 9.74 17.32 8.59
N GLN A 27 8.48 16.92 8.34
CA GLN A 27 7.35 17.15 9.25
C GLN A 27 6.92 15.84 9.92
N VAL A 28 6.59 15.90 11.20
CA VAL A 28 5.96 14.77 11.91
C VAL A 28 4.48 14.76 11.57
N ILE A 29 4.01 13.70 10.93
CA ILE A 29 2.60 13.45 10.64
C ILE A 29 2.03 12.52 11.70
N ARG A 30 0.96 12.96 12.38
CA ARG A 30 0.24 12.13 13.35
C ARG A 30 -1.03 11.56 12.74
N ILE A 31 -1.12 10.25 12.68
CA ILE A 31 -2.29 9.54 12.15
C ILE A 31 -3.24 9.16 13.29
N PRO A 32 -4.48 9.70 13.30
CA PRO A 32 -5.50 9.26 14.23
C PRO A 32 -5.88 7.80 14.00
N GLN A 33 -6.22 7.09 15.07
CA GLN A 33 -6.62 5.68 15.00
C GLN A 33 -7.78 5.44 14.03
N SER A 34 -8.78 6.33 14.02
CA SER A 34 -9.92 6.23 13.10
C SER A 34 -9.52 6.32 11.64
N TRP A 35 -8.50 7.11 11.31
CA TRP A 35 -8.00 7.20 9.94
C TRP A 35 -7.10 6.00 9.58
N LEU A 36 -6.33 5.49 10.54
CA LEU A 36 -5.52 4.29 10.34
C LEU A 36 -6.39 3.10 9.89
N GLU A 37 -7.54 2.91 10.53
CA GLU A 37 -8.49 1.83 10.23
C GLU A 37 -9.25 2.06 8.91
N ALA A 38 -9.46 3.33 8.52
CA ALA A 38 -10.15 3.70 7.29
C ALA A 38 -9.22 3.90 6.09
N HIS A 39 -7.91 3.71 6.25
CA HIS A 39 -6.93 3.99 5.20
C HIS A 39 -7.14 3.05 4.00
N PRO A 40 -7.31 3.56 2.77
CA PRO A 40 -7.57 2.72 1.60
C PRO A 40 -6.48 1.71 1.25
N GLY A 41 -5.22 1.99 1.61
CA GLY A 41 -4.09 1.05 1.46
C GLY A 41 -3.96 0.06 2.61
N GLY A 42 -4.92 0.05 3.55
CA GLY A 42 -4.88 -0.72 4.79
C GLY A 42 -4.01 -0.10 5.87
N ALA A 43 -4.29 -0.47 7.13
CA ALA A 43 -3.56 0.01 8.30
C ALA A 43 -2.08 -0.41 8.29
N LEU A 44 -1.80 -1.63 7.86
CA LEU A 44 -0.46 -2.22 7.90
C LEU A 44 0.55 -1.46 7.03
N ALA A 45 0.10 -0.86 5.91
CA ALA A 45 0.93 -0.02 5.07
C ALA A 45 1.47 1.20 5.85
N ILE A 46 0.65 1.82 6.70
CA ILE A 46 1.08 2.94 7.56
C ILE A 46 1.93 2.44 8.73
N LEU A 47 1.52 1.34 9.36
CA LEU A 47 2.20 0.82 10.55
C LEU A 47 3.68 0.47 10.30
N HIS A 48 4.03 0.01 9.09
CA HIS A 48 5.42 -0.24 8.69
C HIS A 48 6.26 1.03 8.48
N PHE A 49 5.65 2.22 8.46
CA PHE A 49 6.32 3.50 8.38
C PHE A 49 6.33 4.27 9.69
N VAL A 50 5.74 3.72 10.76
CA VAL A 50 5.76 4.37 12.07
C VAL A 50 7.22 4.54 12.53
N GLY A 51 7.63 5.78 12.77
CA GLY A 51 8.99 6.19 13.15
C GLY A 51 9.97 6.33 11.99
N ARG A 52 9.51 6.22 10.73
CA ARG A 52 10.35 6.35 9.52
C ARG A 52 9.97 7.58 8.71
N ASP A 53 10.86 7.96 7.80
CA ASP A 53 10.52 8.86 6.69
C ASP A 53 9.75 8.07 5.63
N ALA A 54 8.53 8.50 5.35
CA ALA A 54 7.63 7.91 4.36
C ALA A 54 7.47 8.82 3.14
N THR A 55 8.34 9.83 2.96
CA THR A 55 8.19 10.83 1.90
C THR A 55 8.15 10.21 0.51
N ASP A 56 9.00 9.23 0.26
CA ASP A 56 9.13 8.61 -1.05
C ASP A 56 7.88 7.79 -1.38
N GLU A 57 7.42 6.97 -0.44
CA GLU A 57 6.22 6.14 -0.58
C GLU A 57 4.95 6.98 -0.64
N VAL A 58 4.82 8.00 0.20
CA VAL A 58 3.69 8.93 0.14
C VAL A 58 3.65 9.62 -1.22
N SER A 59 4.80 10.05 -1.75
CA SER A 59 4.89 10.71 -3.06
C SER A 59 4.55 9.77 -4.22
N ALA A 60 4.90 8.49 -4.10
CA ALA A 60 4.69 7.49 -5.14
C ALA A 60 3.23 7.02 -5.24
N PHE A 61 2.55 6.88 -4.11
CA PHE A 61 1.24 6.22 -4.04
C PHE A 61 0.05 7.16 -3.82
N HIS A 62 0.27 8.45 -3.59
CA HIS A 62 -0.81 9.41 -3.34
C HIS A 62 -0.81 10.56 -4.34
N SER A 63 -2.01 10.95 -4.79
CA SER A 63 -2.19 12.14 -5.61
C SER A 63 -1.75 13.41 -4.87
N ASP A 64 -1.39 14.45 -5.64
CA ASP A 64 -1.00 15.74 -5.07
C ASP A 64 -2.07 16.33 -4.14
N ASP A 65 -3.35 16.08 -4.43
CA ASP A 65 -4.45 16.52 -3.57
C ASP A 65 -4.43 15.83 -2.21
N THR A 66 -4.28 14.51 -2.20
CA THR A 66 -4.17 13.75 -0.96
C THR A 66 -2.93 14.16 -0.15
N GLN A 67 -1.78 14.36 -0.82
CA GLN A 67 -0.57 14.87 -0.16
C GLN A 67 -0.77 16.26 0.45
N ARG A 68 -1.54 17.15 -0.20
CA ARG A 68 -1.89 18.45 0.39
C ARG A 68 -2.75 18.31 1.63
N ARG A 69 -3.74 17.40 1.62
CA ARG A 69 -4.60 17.13 2.79
C ARG A 69 -3.82 16.59 3.98
N MET A 70 -2.79 15.77 3.72
CA MET A 70 -1.93 15.21 4.78
C MET A 70 -1.22 16.28 5.62
N LYS A 71 -0.96 17.47 5.06
CA LYS A 71 -0.35 18.59 5.81
C LYS A 71 -1.17 19.02 7.03
N GLY A 72 -2.49 18.81 7.01
CA GLY A 72 -3.36 19.10 8.15
C GLY A 72 -3.11 18.21 9.37
N TYR A 73 -2.41 17.09 9.20
CA TYR A 73 -2.04 16.15 10.26
C TYR A 73 -0.62 16.38 10.80
N ALA A 74 0.08 17.42 10.31
CA ALA A 74 1.41 17.76 10.80
C ALA A 74 1.34 18.33 12.23
N VAL A 75 2.14 17.77 13.13
CA VAL A 75 2.18 18.16 14.56
C VAL A 75 3.49 18.83 14.97
N GLY A 76 4.49 18.83 14.09
CA GLY A 76 5.81 19.42 14.32
C GLY A 76 6.73 19.25 13.12
N ALA A 77 7.89 19.88 13.20
CA ALA A 77 9.04 19.64 12.32
C ALA A 77 10.05 18.77 13.07
N VAL A 78 10.88 18.01 12.36
CA VAL A 78 11.97 17.23 12.97
C VAL A 78 13.32 17.83 12.70
N GLU A 79 14.25 17.58 13.61
CA GLU A 79 15.68 17.72 13.34
C GLU A 79 16.11 16.57 12.41
N VAL A 80 16.72 16.93 11.28
CA VAL A 80 17.28 15.98 10.32
C VAL A 80 18.79 16.13 10.29
N GLY A 81 19.50 15.01 10.18
CA GLY A 81 20.96 15.03 10.00
C GLY A 81 21.35 15.29 8.54
N ASP A 82 22.66 15.24 8.26
CA ASP A 82 23.22 15.49 6.93
C ASP A 82 22.63 14.61 5.82
N TYR A 83 22.11 13.44 6.18
CA TYR A 83 21.57 12.44 5.27
C TYR A 83 20.07 12.17 5.47
N GLY A 84 19.35 13.08 6.16
CA GLY A 84 17.92 12.99 6.42
C GLY A 84 17.58 12.42 7.80
N TRP A 85 16.35 11.92 7.94
CA TRP A 85 15.83 11.35 9.19
C TRP A 85 16.45 9.98 9.49
N GLU A 86 16.93 9.78 10.72
CA GLU A 86 17.38 8.47 11.19
C GLU A 86 16.17 7.60 11.58
N PRO A 87 15.90 6.50 10.87
CA PRO A 87 14.69 5.72 11.07
C PRO A 87 14.66 5.03 12.43
N LEU A 88 13.44 4.90 12.97
CA LEU A 88 13.12 3.96 14.05
C LEU A 88 12.57 2.66 13.46
N LEU A 89 12.73 1.57 14.20
CA LEU A 89 12.09 0.30 13.89
C LEU A 89 10.60 0.41 14.27
N PRO A 90 9.67 0.22 13.32
CA PRO A 90 8.25 0.28 13.62
C PRO A 90 7.87 -0.83 14.61
N PRO A 91 7.00 -0.56 15.60
CA PRO A 91 6.60 -1.55 16.60
C PRO A 91 6.09 -2.87 15.99
N VAL A 92 5.36 -2.79 14.86
CA VAL A 92 4.84 -3.98 14.18
C VAL A 92 5.94 -4.90 13.66
N MET A 93 7.13 -4.37 13.34
CA MET A 93 8.29 -5.14 12.91
C MET A 93 9.02 -5.81 14.08
N SER A 94 8.75 -5.40 15.32
CA SER A 94 9.22 -6.06 16.54
C SER A 94 8.12 -6.91 17.22
N GLY A 95 7.03 -7.19 16.49
CA GLY A 95 5.93 -8.05 16.95
C GLY A 95 4.92 -7.36 17.87
N TRP A 96 5.05 -6.04 18.04
CA TRP A 96 4.14 -5.23 18.86
C TRP A 96 3.02 -4.63 18.03
N VAL A 97 1.79 -4.90 18.46
CA VAL A 97 0.58 -4.36 17.83
C VAL A 97 -0.30 -3.66 18.87
N ARG A 98 -0.98 -2.60 18.44
CA ARG A 98 -2.01 -1.91 19.24
C ARG A 98 -3.37 -2.54 18.94
N LYS A 99 -4.03 -3.04 19.98
CA LYS A 99 -5.39 -3.59 19.88
C LYS A 99 -6.28 -3.04 20.98
N MET A 100 -7.57 -3.03 20.68
CA MET A 100 -8.59 -2.70 21.68
C MET A 100 -8.72 -3.87 22.65
N GLY A 101 -8.46 -3.62 23.93
CA GLY A 101 -8.71 -4.57 24.99
C GLY A 101 -10.21 -4.77 25.24
N LYS A 102 -10.55 -5.81 26.02
CA LYS A 102 -11.94 -6.08 26.45
C LYS A 102 -12.56 -4.93 27.26
N ASP A 103 -11.73 -4.06 27.83
CA ASP A 103 -12.08 -2.86 28.58
C ASP A 103 -12.31 -1.62 27.69
N GLY A 104 -12.23 -1.76 26.36
CA GLY A 104 -12.39 -0.65 25.42
C GLY A 104 -11.22 0.32 25.39
N LYS A 105 -10.06 -0.05 25.97
CA LYS A 105 -8.83 0.76 25.92
C LYS A 105 -7.83 0.14 24.95
N GLN A 106 -7.15 0.99 24.18
CA GLN A 106 -6.05 0.58 23.31
C GLN A 106 -4.82 0.24 24.15
N ARG A 107 -4.34 -1.00 24.03
CA ARG A 107 -3.14 -1.49 24.73
C ARG A 107 -2.16 -2.13 23.74
N TRP A 108 -0.91 -2.24 24.16
CA TRP A 108 0.10 -2.98 23.41
C TRP A 108 -0.06 -4.48 23.65
N TYR A 109 0.08 -5.26 22.59
CA TYR A 109 0.10 -6.71 22.61
C TYR A 109 1.33 -7.17 21.84
N ASN A 110 2.10 -8.09 22.43
CA ASN A 110 3.18 -8.77 21.73
C ASN A 110 2.63 -10.08 21.14
N GLU A 111 2.61 -10.18 19.82
CA GLU A 111 2.11 -11.37 19.10
C GLU A 111 3.24 -12.24 18.55
N ALA A 112 4.44 -11.67 18.47
CA ALA A 112 5.59 -12.33 17.89
C ALA A 112 6.90 -11.87 18.55
N SER A 113 7.85 -12.79 18.61
CA SER A 113 9.23 -12.53 18.99
C SER A 113 10.09 -12.35 17.75
N THR A 114 11.09 -11.48 17.85
CA THR A 114 12.05 -11.23 16.77
C THR A 114 13.17 -12.27 16.79
N VAL A 115 13.42 -12.89 15.65
CA VAL A 115 14.57 -13.76 15.40
C VAL A 115 15.46 -13.08 14.38
N HIS A 116 16.74 -12.96 14.73
CA HIS A 116 17.78 -12.39 13.87
C HIS A 116 18.82 -13.45 13.55
N SER A 117 19.41 -13.36 12.36
CA SER A 117 20.58 -14.17 12.03
C SER A 117 21.80 -13.64 12.77
N SER A 118 22.60 -14.53 13.35
CA SER A 118 23.90 -14.20 13.93
C SER A 118 24.97 -13.95 12.86
N VAL A 119 24.72 -14.34 11.61
CA VAL A 119 25.68 -14.24 10.50
C VAL A 119 25.05 -13.46 9.35
N ASN A 120 25.74 -12.42 8.87
CA ASN A 120 25.30 -11.66 7.71
C ASN A 120 25.64 -12.41 6.42
N THR A 121 24.63 -12.92 5.71
CA THR A 121 24.78 -13.61 4.42
C THR A 121 23.79 -13.04 3.40
N GLU A 122 24.02 -13.27 2.10
CA GLU A 122 23.06 -12.82 1.06
C GLU A 122 21.65 -13.38 1.26
N ARG A 123 21.54 -14.63 1.75
CA ARG A 123 20.25 -15.30 2.00
C ARG A 123 19.64 -14.98 3.37
N SER A 124 20.44 -14.45 4.29
CA SER A 124 20.01 -14.09 5.64
C SER A 124 20.82 -12.87 6.11
N PRO A 125 20.47 -11.67 5.63
CA PRO A 125 21.17 -10.45 6.00
C PRO A 125 20.86 -10.07 7.45
N SER A 126 21.81 -9.43 8.13
CA SER A 126 21.67 -9.03 9.55
C SER A 126 20.54 -8.02 9.80
N SER A 127 20.12 -7.29 8.77
CA SER A 127 19.00 -6.35 8.82
C SER A 127 17.63 -7.02 8.71
N GLN A 128 17.57 -8.30 8.35
CA GLN A 128 16.32 -9.04 8.28
C GLN A 128 15.81 -9.37 9.68
N ILE A 129 14.51 -9.19 9.87
CA ILE A 129 13.82 -9.54 11.11
C ILE A 129 12.78 -10.58 10.75
N LEU A 130 12.87 -11.76 11.38
CA LEU A 130 11.86 -12.79 11.26
C LEU A 130 10.98 -12.75 12.51
N LEU A 131 9.67 -12.63 12.30
CA LEU A 131 8.70 -12.71 13.39
C LEU A 131 8.25 -14.15 13.56
N VAL A 132 8.54 -14.72 14.73
CA VAL A 132 8.04 -16.04 15.13
C VAL A 132 6.92 -15.83 16.12
N LYS A 133 5.79 -16.51 15.92
CA LYS A 133 4.63 -16.42 16.80
C LYS A 133 5.07 -16.67 18.25
N ALA A 134 4.66 -15.80 19.16
CA ALA A 134 4.96 -15.99 20.58
C ALA A 134 4.11 -17.17 21.12
N ASP A 135 4.78 -18.20 21.65
CA ASP A 135 4.12 -19.42 22.17
C ASP A 135 3.37 -19.18 23.51
N SER A 136 3.59 -18.02 24.12
CA SER A 136 2.81 -17.51 25.24
C SER A 136 2.84 -15.98 25.17
N PHE A 137 1.71 -15.33 25.37
CA PHE A 137 1.65 -13.89 25.60
C PHE A 137 2.62 -13.60 26.76
N ALA A 138 3.79 -13.04 26.48
CA ALA A 138 4.75 -12.65 27.51
C ALA A 138 4.05 -11.63 28.42
N ALA A 139 3.46 -12.14 29.50
CA ALA A 139 2.51 -11.42 30.34
C ALA A 139 3.17 -10.34 31.21
N GLU A 140 4.47 -10.07 31.02
CA GLU A 140 5.29 -9.22 31.88
C GLU A 140 5.64 -7.86 31.25
N LEU A 141 5.48 -7.67 29.95
CA LEU A 141 5.82 -6.40 29.28
C LEU A 141 4.55 -5.59 28.94
N GLU A 142 4.42 -4.39 29.51
CA GLU A 142 3.29 -3.47 29.26
C GLU A 142 3.30 -2.84 27.86
N GLY A 143 4.42 -2.95 27.12
CA GLY A 143 4.56 -2.44 25.76
C GLY A 143 5.99 -2.49 25.22
N PRO A 144 6.21 -1.97 23.99
CA PRO A 144 7.54 -1.85 23.41
C PRO A 144 8.43 -0.92 24.26
N THR A 145 9.74 -1.15 24.19
CA THR A 145 10.77 -0.30 24.83
C THR A 145 11.50 0.53 23.78
N LEU A 146 12.30 1.51 24.21
CA LEU A 146 13.14 2.29 23.28
C LEU A 146 14.11 1.40 22.49
N GLU A 147 14.65 0.36 23.13
CA GLU A 147 15.52 -0.64 22.49
C GLU A 147 14.80 -1.39 21.36
N SER A 148 13.52 -1.72 21.55
CA SER A 148 12.69 -2.38 20.52
C SER A 148 12.38 -1.50 19.30
N LEU A 149 12.64 -0.19 19.39
CA LEU A 149 12.53 0.76 18.28
C LEU A 149 13.88 1.01 17.58
N GLN A 150 14.96 0.36 17.99
CA GLN A 150 16.26 0.51 17.34
C GLN A 150 16.32 -0.36 16.07
N CYS A 151 16.77 0.25 14.98
CA CYS A 151 17.03 -0.51 13.74
C CYS A 151 18.26 -1.40 13.93
N GLY A 152 18.19 -2.63 13.41
CA GLY A 152 19.34 -3.53 13.36
C GLY A 152 20.47 -3.02 12.44
N PRO A 153 21.67 -3.61 12.53
CA PRO A 153 22.81 -3.20 11.71
C PRO A 153 22.53 -3.45 10.23
N SER A 154 22.76 -2.42 9.41
CA SER A 154 22.62 -2.46 7.95
C SER A 154 23.98 -2.34 7.28
N PRO A 155 24.25 -3.10 6.20
CA PRO A 155 25.47 -2.94 5.41
C PRO A 155 25.48 -1.62 4.60
N LEU A 156 24.32 -0.96 4.43
CA LEU A 156 24.20 0.28 3.67
C LEU A 156 24.35 1.51 4.57
N SER A 157 25.30 2.38 4.23
CA SER A 157 25.48 3.67 4.92
C SER A 157 24.29 4.61 4.70
N ALA A 158 24.05 5.52 5.66
CA ALA A 158 23.01 6.55 5.53
C ALA A 158 23.19 7.42 4.28
N LYS A 159 24.44 7.75 3.93
CA LYS A 159 24.79 8.47 2.70
C LYS A 159 24.34 7.74 1.44
N THR A 160 24.61 6.43 1.35
CA THR A 160 24.20 5.61 0.20
C THR A 160 22.68 5.51 0.09
N GLN A 161 21.98 5.34 1.23
CA GLN A 161 20.52 5.32 1.25
C GLN A 161 19.92 6.65 0.76
N ALA A 162 20.46 7.79 1.21
CA ALA A 162 20.05 9.11 0.73
C ALA A 162 20.32 9.30 -0.77
N GLN A 163 21.44 8.81 -1.28
CA GLN A 163 21.75 8.81 -2.72
C GLN A 163 20.74 7.98 -3.52
N HIS A 164 20.35 6.80 -3.02
CA HIS A 164 19.33 5.96 -3.66
C HIS A 164 17.96 6.64 -3.68
N SER A 165 17.53 7.26 -2.57
CA SER A 165 16.29 8.05 -2.51
C SER A 165 16.31 9.21 -3.52
N ALA A 166 17.41 9.95 -3.60
CA ALA A 166 17.56 11.04 -4.56
C ALA A 166 17.50 10.53 -6.02
N ALA A 167 18.16 9.41 -6.32
CA ALA A 167 18.12 8.78 -7.64
C ALA A 167 16.70 8.29 -8.00
N TYR A 168 15.99 7.69 -7.04
CA TYR A 168 14.59 7.29 -7.19
C TYR A 168 13.69 8.47 -7.52
N LYS A 169 13.79 9.58 -6.78
CA LYS A 169 13.03 10.82 -7.03
C LYS A 169 13.29 11.38 -8.43
N ALA A 170 14.54 11.40 -8.86
CA ALA A 170 14.91 11.86 -10.20
C ALA A 170 14.33 10.96 -11.29
N LEU A 171 14.36 9.64 -11.11
CA LEU A 171 13.75 8.69 -12.03
C LEU A 171 12.23 8.85 -12.08
N HIS A 172 11.57 8.91 -10.92
CA HIS A 172 10.12 9.10 -10.84
C HIS A 172 9.69 10.37 -11.57
N LYS A 173 10.41 11.48 -11.36
CA LYS A 173 10.16 12.73 -12.09
C LYS A 173 10.25 12.54 -13.60
N ARG A 174 11.29 11.86 -14.11
CA ARG A 174 11.45 11.60 -15.55
C ARG A 174 10.29 10.77 -16.12
N VAL A 175 9.83 9.74 -15.40
CA VAL A 175 8.70 8.90 -15.82
C VAL A 175 7.40 9.71 -15.85
N THR A 176 7.17 10.56 -14.86
CA THR A 176 6.02 11.46 -14.78
C THR A 176 6.04 12.51 -15.88
N ASP A 177 7.19 13.17 -16.11
CA ASP A 177 7.37 14.18 -17.17
C ASP A 177 7.15 13.57 -18.56
N ALA A 178 7.57 12.32 -18.77
CA ALA A 178 7.33 11.56 -20.01
C ALA A 178 5.85 11.14 -20.18
N GLY A 179 4.99 11.41 -19.19
CA GLY A 179 3.57 11.09 -19.23
C GLY A 179 3.29 9.59 -19.23
N LEU A 180 4.22 8.76 -18.75
CA LEU A 180 4.09 7.30 -18.80
C LEU A 180 3.03 6.75 -17.84
N PHE A 181 2.61 7.54 -16.84
CA PHE A 181 1.47 7.22 -15.98
C PHE A 181 0.11 7.56 -16.61
N LYS A 182 0.06 8.23 -17.76
CA LYS A 182 -1.19 8.59 -18.43
C LYS A 182 -1.63 7.49 -19.38
N THR A 183 -2.91 7.13 -19.32
CA THR A 183 -3.50 6.12 -20.20
C THR A 183 -3.57 6.64 -21.63
N ARG A 184 -2.94 5.93 -22.56
CA ARG A 184 -3.02 6.23 -23.99
C ARG A 184 -4.23 5.52 -24.57
N TYR A 185 -5.37 6.19 -24.64
CA TYR A 185 -6.61 5.54 -25.09
C TYR A 185 -6.55 5.01 -26.52
N ILE A 186 -5.93 5.73 -27.46
CA ILE A 186 -5.92 5.30 -28.86
C ILE A 186 -4.85 4.26 -29.13
N THR A 187 -3.62 4.50 -28.70
CA THR A 187 -2.47 3.64 -29.01
C THR A 187 -2.18 2.57 -27.95
N GLY A 188 -2.75 2.72 -26.76
CA GLY A 188 -2.57 1.80 -25.62
C GLY A 188 -3.77 0.92 -25.40
N TYR A 189 -4.91 1.50 -25.02
CA TYR A 189 -6.13 0.72 -24.68
C TYR A 189 -7.02 0.39 -25.91
N GLY A 190 -6.98 1.22 -26.94
CA GLY A 190 -7.76 1.09 -28.17
C GLY A 190 -7.48 -0.17 -28.99
N PRO A 191 -6.27 -0.74 -28.98
CA PRO A 191 -6.03 -2.08 -29.52
C PRO A 191 -6.73 -3.21 -28.73
N GLU A 192 -6.95 -3.04 -27.43
CA GLU A 192 -7.61 -4.04 -26.57
C GLU A 192 -9.12 -4.10 -26.87
N VAL A 193 -9.84 -2.98 -26.74
CA VAL A 193 -10.51 -2.33 -27.90
C VAL A 193 -10.91 -3.16 -29.14
N VAL A 194 -9.98 -3.25 -30.08
CA VAL A 194 -10.24 -3.99 -31.31
C VAL A 194 -10.23 -5.50 -31.05
N ARG A 195 -9.34 -5.98 -30.17
CA ARG A 195 -9.13 -7.40 -29.90
C ARG A 195 -10.34 -8.11 -29.29
N TYR A 196 -10.91 -7.56 -28.21
CA TYR A 196 -12.08 -8.14 -27.55
C TYR A 196 -13.35 -8.10 -28.42
N THR A 197 -13.60 -7.01 -29.17
CA THR A 197 -14.71 -6.93 -30.14
C THR A 197 -14.51 -7.94 -31.28
N MET A 198 -13.29 -8.10 -31.77
CA MET A 198 -12.96 -9.10 -32.79
C MET A 198 -13.25 -10.52 -32.29
N PHE A 199 -12.76 -10.91 -31.11
CA PHE A 199 -13.01 -12.25 -30.55
C PHE A 199 -14.49 -12.52 -30.30
N ALA A 200 -15.22 -11.55 -29.72
CA ALA A 200 -16.66 -11.67 -29.51
C ALA A 200 -17.43 -11.82 -30.84
N THR A 201 -17.05 -11.06 -31.86
CA THR A 201 -17.68 -11.11 -33.20
C THR A 201 -17.42 -12.46 -33.88
N ILE A 202 -16.18 -12.96 -33.84
CA ILE A 202 -15.84 -14.26 -34.41
C ILE A 202 -16.61 -15.38 -33.69
N ALA A 203 -16.68 -15.33 -32.35
CA ALA A 203 -17.45 -16.29 -31.57
C ALA A 203 -18.94 -16.28 -31.96
N ALA A 204 -19.57 -15.09 -32.05
CA ALA A 204 -20.98 -14.96 -32.42
C ALA A 204 -21.27 -15.48 -33.83
N ILE A 205 -20.42 -15.15 -34.82
CA ILE A 205 -20.57 -15.62 -36.19
C ILE A 205 -20.39 -17.14 -36.27
N ALA A 206 -19.37 -17.69 -35.59
CA ALA A 206 -19.14 -19.14 -35.54
C ALA A 206 -20.34 -19.87 -34.90
N TYR A 207 -20.90 -19.32 -33.82
CA TYR A 207 -22.10 -19.85 -33.18
C TYR A 207 -23.30 -19.86 -34.13
N SER A 208 -23.55 -18.75 -34.84
CA SER A 208 -24.67 -18.67 -35.80
C SER A 208 -24.57 -19.67 -36.96
N LYS A 209 -23.35 -20.15 -37.26
CA LYS A 209 -23.07 -21.15 -38.30
C LYS A 209 -23.01 -22.58 -37.76
N GLY A 210 -23.23 -22.78 -36.45
CA GLY A 210 -23.12 -24.09 -35.80
C GLY A 210 -21.69 -24.58 -35.57
N TRP A 211 -20.67 -23.72 -35.73
CA TRP A 211 -19.27 -24.08 -35.50
C TRP A 211 -18.92 -23.97 -34.01
N LEU A 212 -19.46 -24.89 -33.21
CA LEU A 212 -19.44 -24.80 -31.74
C LEU A 212 -18.01 -24.79 -31.15
N VAL A 213 -17.09 -25.60 -31.67
CA VAL A 213 -15.70 -25.65 -31.17
C VAL A 213 -14.97 -24.33 -31.43
N THR A 214 -15.08 -23.79 -32.65
CA THR A 214 -14.49 -22.49 -33.01
C THR A 214 -15.10 -21.37 -32.17
N SER A 215 -16.43 -21.38 -32.00
CA SER A 215 -17.13 -20.42 -31.15
C SER A 215 -16.62 -20.46 -29.71
N ALA A 216 -16.53 -21.65 -29.12
CA ALA A 216 -16.08 -21.82 -27.74
C ALA A 216 -14.63 -21.36 -27.55
N PHE A 217 -13.74 -21.64 -28.50
CA PHE A 217 -12.35 -21.20 -28.45
C PHE A 217 -12.23 -19.67 -28.42
N PHE A 218 -12.89 -18.97 -29.36
CA PHE A 218 -12.83 -17.50 -29.42
C PHE A 218 -13.57 -16.83 -28.26
N LEU A 219 -14.63 -17.45 -27.75
CA LEU A 219 -15.30 -16.99 -26.53
C LEU A 219 -14.39 -17.10 -25.30
N GLY A 220 -13.63 -18.20 -25.19
CA GLY A 220 -12.62 -18.37 -24.14
C GLY A 220 -11.53 -17.32 -24.20
N LEU A 221 -11.01 -17.00 -25.41
CA LEU A 221 -10.05 -15.92 -25.60
C LEU A 221 -10.63 -14.55 -25.22
N PHE A 222 -11.88 -14.27 -25.59
CA PHE A 222 -12.57 -13.05 -25.19
C PHE A 222 -12.62 -12.89 -23.66
N TRP A 223 -13.07 -13.92 -22.93
CA TRP A 223 -13.14 -13.86 -21.47
C TRP A 223 -11.77 -13.71 -20.81
N HIS A 224 -10.74 -14.42 -21.31
CA HIS A 224 -9.37 -14.26 -20.80
C HIS A 224 -8.87 -12.81 -20.94
N GLN A 225 -9.16 -12.15 -22.07
CA GLN A 225 -8.77 -10.76 -22.26
C GLN A 225 -9.60 -9.80 -21.39
N LEU A 226 -10.89 -10.07 -21.22
CA LEU A 226 -11.78 -9.22 -20.42
C LEU A 226 -11.35 -9.15 -18.94
N THR A 227 -10.80 -10.24 -18.40
CA THR A 227 -10.24 -10.24 -17.03
C THR A 227 -9.09 -9.25 -16.87
N PHE A 228 -8.25 -9.06 -17.89
CA PHE A 228 -7.18 -8.05 -17.84
C PHE A 228 -7.74 -6.62 -17.88
N THR A 229 -8.86 -6.40 -18.56
CA THR A 229 -9.57 -5.11 -18.51
C THR A 229 -10.05 -4.80 -17.09
N VAL A 230 -10.69 -5.77 -16.43
CA VAL A 230 -11.11 -5.64 -15.02
C VAL A 230 -9.91 -5.41 -14.10
N HIS A 231 -8.79 -6.11 -14.34
CA HIS A 231 -7.53 -5.89 -13.64
C HIS A 231 -7.06 -4.42 -13.75
N ASP A 232 -6.96 -3.90 -14.97
CA ASP A 232 -6.47 -2.53 -15.16
C ASP A 232 -7.40 -1.48 -14.54
N LEU A 233 -8.72 -1.70 -14.61
CA LEU A 233 -9.72 -0.88 -13.91
C LEU A 233 -9.57 -0.97 -12.38
N GLY A 234 -9.27 -2.15 -11.84
CA GLY A 234 -9.03 -2.34 -10.42
C GLY A 234 -7.83 -1.55 -9.88
N HIS A 235 -6.84 -1.29 -10.73
CA HIS A 235 -5.67 -0.46 -10.45
C HIS A 235 -5.85 1.04 -10.76
N LEU A 236 -7.04 1.47 -11.17
CA LEU A 236 -7.30 2.84 -11.64
C LEU A 236 -6.52 3.22 -12.91
N GLY A 237 -6.09 2.23 -13.69
CA GLY A 237 -5.22 2.42 -14.84
C GLY A 237 -5.93 2.85 -16.11
N VAL A 238 -7.26 2.97 -16.11
CA VAL A 238 -8.03 3.27 -17.34
C VAL A 238 -8.51 4.71 -17.33
N THR A 239 -9.39 5.10 -16.40
CA THR A 239 -9.90 6.49 -16.34
C THR A 239 -9.21 7.34 -15.28
N HIS A 240 -8.42 6.74 -14.39
CA HIS A 240 -7.80 7.40 -13.21
C HIS A 240 -8.82 7.97 -12.22
N VAL A 241 -10.11 7.62 -12.38
CA VAL A 241 -11.19 8.05 -11.49
C VAL A 241 -11.74 6.82 -10.80
N TRP A 242 -11.51 6.74 -9.49
CA TRP A 242 -11.89 5.58 -8.68
C TRP A 242 -13.33 5.13 -8.89
N THR A 243 -14.28 6.06 -8.89
CA THR A 243 -15.70 5.74 -9.06
C THR A 243 -16.01 5.18 -10.44
N ILE A 244 -15.45 5.76 -11.49
CA ILE A 244 -15.76 5.35 -12.87
C ILE A 244 -15.14 3.99 -13.15
N ASP A 245 -13.85 3.82 -12.85
CA ASP A 245 -13.15 2.56 -13.07
C ASP A 245 -13.81 1.43 -12.28
N ARG A 246 -14.25 1.71 -11.04
CA ARG A 246 -14.94 0.71 -10.23
C ARG A 246 -16.32 0.33 -10.79
N LEU A 247 -17.11 1.30 -11.25
CA LEU A 247 -18.42 1.02 -11.85
C LEU A 247 -18.29 0.18 -13.12
N ILE A 248 -17.31 0.49 -13.98
CA ILE A 248 -17.03 -0.29 -15.18
C ILE A 248 -16.54 -1.69 -14.80
N ALA A 249 -15.65 -1.80 -13.82
CA ALA A 249 -15.12 -3.09 -13.37
C ALA A 249 -16.23 -4.00 -12.80
N ILE A 250 -17.12 -3.45 -11.96
CA ILE A 250 -18.30 -4.18 -11.45
C ILE A 250 -19.17 -4.65 -12.60
N PHE A 251 -19.49 -3.76 -13.54
CA PHE A 251 -20.32 -4.13 -14.69
C PHE A 251 -19.68 -5.26 -15.51
N LEU A 252 -18.38 -5.17 -15.82
CA LEU A 252 -17.70 -6.18 -16.63
C LEU A 252 -17.48 -7.50 -15.88
N ALA A 253 -17.03 -7.45 -14.64
CA ALA A 253 -16.71 -8.63 -13.85
C ALA A 253 -17.98 -9.38 -13.42
N ASP A 254 -18.99 -8.66 -12.91
CA ASP A 254 -20.20 -9.26 -12.37
C ASP A 254 -21.14 -9.70 -13.51
N PHE A 255 -21.37 -8.86 -14.52
CA PHE A 255 -22.33 -9.17 -15.60
C PHE A 255 -21.77 -10.08 -16.69
N PHE A 256 -20.52 -9.86 -17.13
CA PHE A 256 -19.92 -10.66 -18.21
C PHE A 256 -18.98 -11.75 -17.73
N GLY A 257 -18.31 -11.54 -16.59
CA GLY A 257 -17.35 -12.47 -16.02
C GLY A 257 -17.93 -13.49 -15.04
N GLY A 258 -19.08 -13.19 -14.42
CA GLY A 258 -19.68 -14.02 -13.38
C GLY A 258 -18.83 -14.12 -12.10
N LEU A 259 -17.90 -13.18 -11.89
CA LEU A 259 -17.03 -13.13 -10.71
C LEU A 259 -16.97 -11.70 -10.19
N SER A 260 -17.31 -11.52 -8.92
CA SER A 260 -17.31 -10.17 -8.35
C SER A 260 -15.91 -9.59 -8.28
N VAL A 261 -15.73 -8.36 -8.79
CA VAL A 261 -14.48 -7.60 -8.61
C VAL A 261 -14.13 -7.40 -7.13
N GLY A 262 -15.14 -7.45 -6.25
CA GLY A 262 -14.95 -7.30 -4.81
C GLY A 262 -14.21 -8.43 -4.11
N TRP A 263 -14.02 -9.58 -4.77
CA TRP A 263 -13.11 -10.62 -4.26
C TRP A 263 -11.65 -10.16 -4.25
N TRP A 264 -11.26 -9.30 -5.20
CA TRP A 264 -9.87 -8.89 -5.39
C TRP A 264 -9.59 -7.49 -4.85
N VAL A 265 -10.48 -6.53 -5.07
CA VAL A 265 -10.28 -5.14 -4.62
C VAL A 265 -11.47 -4.67 -3.81
N ASP A 266 -11.20 -4.01 -2.69
CA ASP A 266 -12.25 -3.46 -1.85
C ASP A 266 -13.18 -2.53 -2.62
N VAL A 267 -14.47 -2.89 -2.60
CA VAL A 267 -15.57 -2.11 -3.17
C VAL A 267 -16.30 -1.45 -2.00
N SER A 268 -15.66 -0.45 -1.38
CA SER A 268 -16.23 0.29 -0.24
C SER A 268 -17.38 1.24 -0.66
N ILE A 269 -18.24 0.83 -1.61
CA ILE A 269 -19.51 1.49 -1.88
C ILE A 269 -20.53 0.81 -0.98
N LEU A 270 -20.98 1.51 0.06
CA LEU A 270 -21.95 1.04 1.06
C LEU A 270 -23.23 0.44 0.43
N LEU A 271 -23.56 0.81 -0.81
CA LEU A 271 -24.74 0.34 -1.55
C LEU A 271 -24.59 -1.02 -2.25
N LEU A 272 -23.37 -1.54 -2.47
CA LEU A 272 -23.15 -2.66 -3.42
C LEU A 272 -22.82 -4.02 -2.78
N LYS A 273 -22.76 -4.11 -1.44
CA LYS A 273 -22.59 -5.41 -0.75
C LYS A 273 -23.72 -6.42 -1.04
N PHE A 274 -24.85 -5.96 -1.58
CA PHE A 274 -26.00 -6.82 -1.92
C PHE A 274 -25.92 -7.51 -3.29
N ILE A 275 -25.06 -7.05 -4.21
CA ILE A 275 -24.97 -7.63 -5.57
C ILE A 275 -23.91 -8.74 -5.65
N ILE A 276 -23.05 -8.87 -4.63
CA ILE A 276 -21.85 -9.72 -4.64
C ILE A 276 -22.16 -11.23 -4.41
N PHE A 277 -23.41 -11.60 -4.14
CA PHE A 277 -23.85 -12.98 -3.89
C PHE A 277 -24.97 -13.45 -4.85
N CYS A 278 -24.80 -13.25 -6.15
CA CYS A 278 -25.55 -13.98 -7.17
C CYS A 278 -24.58 -14.74 -8.08
#